data_AF-A0A1A9WIH3-F1
#
_entry.id   AF-A0A1A9WIH3-F1
#
_cell.length_a   1.000
_cell.length_b   1.000
_cell.length_c   1.000
_cell.angle_alpha   90.00
_cell.angle_beta   90.00
_cell.angle_gamma   90.00
#
_symmetry.space_group_name_H-M   'P 1'
#
loop_
_entity.id
_entity.type
_entity.pdbx_description
1 polymer ?
#
loop_
_entity_poly.entity_id
_entity_poly.type
_entity_poly.pdbx_seq_one_letter_code
_entity_poly.pdbx_strand_id
1 'polypeptide(L)'
;MAEKLDKQAIAGNHITPNENAAEPSLFPGKKPSYGTNNTLELLEKIPSEVVEMKLDDVLKAVKDVDNLCDYTRCKTKTNLMGHTCEYCQGRYCFKHGLPEVHGCGEAAKKGERQRFLHPKPIKTIRQEEDLAKAKKKLNSKLKDMQVARMQKTTGGKSDITSKTSKKKQNKT
;
A
#
# COMPACT_ATOMS: atom_id res chain seq x y z
N MET A 1 7.53 -64.36 2.64
CA MET A 1 6.42 -64.64 3.60
C MET A 1 6.85 -64.02 4.92
N ALA A 2 6.25 -63.00 5.50
CA ALA A 2 4.93 -62.42 5.32
C ALA A 2 4.99 -60.91 5.58
N GLU A 3 4.07 -60.22 4.92
CA GLU A 3 3.73 -58.81 5.06
C GLU A 3 3.14 -58.53 6.45
N LYS A 4 3.28 -57.29 6.94
CA LYS A 4 2.28 -56.61 7.76
C LYS A 4 2.52 -55.10 7.75
N LEU A 5 1.85 -54.45 6.81
CA LEU A 5 1.38 -53.07 6.89
C LEU A 5 0.28 -53.02 7.96
N ASP A 6 0.21 -51.96 8.76
CA ASP A 6 -1.07 -51.36 9.19
C ASP A 6 -0.86 -49.98 9.86
N LYS A 7 -1.22 -48.94 9.09
CA LYS A 7 -2.11 -47.82 9.45
C LYS A 7 -1.86 -47.07 10.76
N GLN A 8 -1.23 -45.90 10.67
CA GLN A 8 -1.42 -44.83 11.65
C GLN A 8 -2.53 -43.88 11.18
N ALA A 9 -3.64 -43.88 11.93
CA ALA A 9 -4.77 -42.99 11.75
C ALA A 9 -4.56 -41.69 12.55
N ILE A 10 -4.92 -40.59 11.91
CA ILE A 10 -4.97 -39.23 12.43
C ILE A 10 -6.20 -39.12 13.35
N ALA A 11 -6.01 -38.71 14.60
CA ALA A 11 -7.09 -38.32 15.49
C ALA A 11 -6.78 -36.92 16.06
N GLY A 12 -7.42 -35.92 15.48
CA GLY A 12 -7.53 -34.59 16.09
C GLY A 12 -8.52 -34.64 17.24
N ASN A 13 -8.11 -34.13 18.41
CA ASN A 13 -9.02 -33.89 19.51
C ASN A 13 -9.18 -32.39 19.76
N HIS A 14 -10.34 -31.93 19.27
CA HIS A 14 -11.15 -30.81 19.72
C HIS A 14 -10.91 -30.38 21.18
N ILE A 15 -10.68 -29.08 21.36
CA ILE A 15 -10.74 -28.38 22.65
C ILE A 15 -12.11 -27.72 22.71
N THR A 16 -12.95 -28.15 23.63
CA THR A 16 -14.22 -27.50 23.97
C THR A 16 -13.96 -26.33 24.93
N PRO A 17 -14.56 -25.14 24.76
CA PRO A 17 -14.49 -24.07 25.74
C PRO A 17 -15.43 -24.38 26.92
N ASN A 18 -14.88 -24.44 28.13
CA ASN A 18 -15.64 -24.50 29.37
C ASN A 18 -15.88 -23.07 29.87
N GLU A 19 -17.10 -22.59 29.61
CA GLU A 19 -17.69 -21.39 30.18
C GLU A 19 -18.30 -21.72 31.54
N ASN A 20 -17.55 -21.44 32.61
CA ASN A 20 -18.01 -21.03 33.95
C ASN A 20 -16.86 -21.14 34.95
N ALA A 21 -16.07 -20.08 35.07
CA ALA A 21 -15.25 -19.84 36.25
C ALA A 21 -15.30 -18.34 36.56
N ALA A 22 -16.13 -17.97 37.53
CA ALA A 22 -16.08 -16.67 38.17
C ALA A 22 -14.74 -16.58 38.92
N GLU A 23 -13.80 -15.81 38.40
CA GLU A 23 -12.54 -15.53 39.08
C GLU A 23 -12.79 -14.68 40.34
N PRO A 24 -12.24 -15.07 41.51
CA PRO A 24 -12.35 -14.28 42.72
C PRO A 24 -11.48 -13.02 42.62
N SER A 25 -12.10 -11.85 42.79
CA SER A 25 -11.42 -10.55 42.78
C SER A 25 -10.39 -10.46 43.93
N LEU A 26 -9.11 -10.45 43.57
CA LEU A 26 -7.98 -10.52 44.50
C LEU A 26 -7.66 -9.23 45.30
N PHE A 27 -8.46 -8.16 45.19
CA PHE A 27 -8.14 -6.89 45.86
C PHE A 27 -9.39 -6.22 46.46
N PRO A 28 -9.60 -6.31 47.79
CA PRO A 28 -10.63 -5.52 48.46
C PRO A 28 -10.09 -4.12 48.73
N GLY A 29 -10.40 -3.16 47.86
CA GLY A 29 -10.08 -1.75 48.07
C GLY A 29 -10.86 -0.84 47.12
N LYS A 30 -11.37 0.29 47.65
CA LYS A 30 -11.95 1.34 46.80
C LYS A 30 -10.85 1.90 45.90
N LYS A 31 -11.05 1.80 44.58
CA LYS A 31 -10.15 2.32 43.55
C LYS A 31 -9.95 3.82 43.79
N PRO A 32 -8.71 4.33 43.90
CA PRO A 32 -8.48 5.77 43.97
C PRO A 32 -9.00 6.43 42.70
N SER A 33 -9.84 7.45 42.85
CA SER A 33 -10.37 8.25 41.75
C SER A 33 -9.25 9.11 41.17
N TYR A 34 -8.63 8.66 40.07
CA TYR A 34 -7.76 9.54 39.29
C TYR A 34 -8.63 10.59 38.60
N GLY A 35 -8.48 11.84 39.03
CA GLY A 35 -9.20 12.98 38.47
C GLY A 35 -9.04 13.05 36.95
N THR A 36 -10.16 13.33 36.28
CA THR A 36 -10.34 13.79 34.88
C THR A 36 -9.26 13.41 33.85
N ASN A 37 -9.69 12.65 32.82
CA ASN A 37 -8.92 12.16 31.67
C ASN A 37 -8.40 13.24 30.70
N ASN A 38 -7.62 14.21 31.16
CA ASN A 38 -6.82 15.03 30.26
C ASN A 38 -5.37 14.53 30.26
N THR A 39 -5.16 13.41 29.58
CA THR A 39 -3.85 12.78 29.36
C THR A 39 -2.88 13.63 28.51
N LEU A 40 -3.32 14.81 28.05
CA LEU A 40 -2.51 15.76 27.29
C LEU A 40 -1.62 16.66 28.16
N GLU A 41 -1.95 16.86 29.44
CA GLU A 41 -1.15 17.70 30.35
C GLU A 41 -0.04 16.90 31.05
N LEU A 42 -0.18 15.57 31.12
CA LEU A 42 0.79 14.65 31.73
C LEU A 42 1.91 14.22 30.77
N LEU A 43 1.76 14.47 29.47
CA LEU A 43 2.89 14.42 28.55
C LEU A 43 3.51 15.81 28.55
N GLU A 44 4.53 16.01 29.38
CA GLU A 44 5.41 17.16 29.27
C GLU A 44 5.78 17.33 27.80
N LYS A 45 5.41 18.48 27.24
CA LYS A 45 5.68 18.83 25.85
C LYS A 45 7.19 18.83 25.70
N ILE A 46 7.74 17.79 25.06
CA ILE A 46 9.19 17.62 24.87
C ILE A 46 9.72 18.96 24.33
N PRO A 47 10.72 19.59 24.99
CA PRO A 47 11.21 20.89 24.58
C PRO A 47 11.69 20.83 23.13
N SER A 48 11.21 21.78 22.31
CA SER A 48 11.43 21.81 20.86
C SER A 48 12.92 21.76 20.49
N GLU A 49 13.79 22.33 21.31
CA GLU A 49 15.25 22.33 21.10
C GLU A 49 15.87 20.92 21.15
N VAL A 50 15.42 20.04 22.05
CA VAL A 50 15.99 18.68 22.17
C VAL A 50 15.53 17.80 21.01
N VAL A 51 14.35 18.08 20.48
CA VAL A 51 13.83 17.45 19.27
C VAL A 51 14.64 17.91 18.06
N GLU A 52 14.80 19.23 17.86
CA GLU A 52 15.56 19.78 16.73
C GLU A 52 17.02 19.28 16.69
N MET A 53 17.72 19.20 17.82
CA MET A 53 19.12 18.75 17.84
C MET A 53 19.33 17.27 17.49
N LYS A 54 18.35 16.38 17.72
CA LYS A 54 18.52 14.93 17.53
C LYS A 54 17.81 14.40 16.30
N LEU A 55 16.87 15.14 15.73
CA LEU A 55 16.16 14.73 14.51
C LEU A 55 17.12 14.57 13.33
N ASP A 56 18.05 15.51 13.14
CA ASP A 56 19.00 15.45 12.02
C ASP A 56 19.90 14.21 12.08
N ASP A 57 20.30 13.79 13.27
CA ASP A 57 21.15 12.61 13.45
C ASP A 57 20.39 11.31 13.22
N VAL A 58 19.11 11.25 13.64
CA VAL A 58 18.23 10.14 13.30
C VAL A 58 17.99 10.08 11.79
N LEU A 59 17.74 11.22 11.13
CA LEU A 59 17.53 11.28 9.68
C LEU A 59 18.78 10.86 8.90
N LYS A 60 19.98 11.20 9.37
CA LYS A 60 21.24 10.71 8.80
C LYS A 60 21.37 9.20 8.98
N ALA A 61 21.12 8.68 10.18
CA ALA A 61 21.19 7.25 10.45
C ALA A 61 20.22 6.42 9.60
N VAL A 62 18.98 6.90 9.42
CA VAL A 62 17.99 6.24 8.55
C VAL A 62 18.47 6.23 7.10
N LYS A 63 18.96 7.37 6.59
CA LYS A 63 19.54 7.45 5.24
C LYS A 63 20.71 6.48 5.07
N ASP A 64 21.55 6.32 6.09
CA ASP A 64 22.68 5.40 6.03
C ASP A 64 22.23 3.94 5.97
N VAL A 65 21.17 3.56 6.70
CA VAL A 65 20.57 2.22 6.62
C VAL A 65 19.92 1.99 5.25
N ASP A 66 19.17 2.96 4.72
CA ASP A 66 18.52 2.88 3.41
C ASP A 66 19.52 2.74 2.24
N ASN A 67 20.74 3.23 2.45
CA ASN A 67 21.85 3.18 1.49
C ASN A 67 22.66 1.88 1.56
N LEU A 68 22.26 0.91 2.39
CA LEU A 68 22.90 -0.40 2.47
C LEU A 68 22.06 -1.47 1.75
N CYS A 69 22.63 -2.65 1.63
CA CYS A 69 21.92 -3.81 1.10
C CYS A 69 21.13 -4.47 2.24
N ASP A 70 19.85 -4.73 2.04
CA ASP A 70 18.97 -5.37 3.06
C ASP A 70 19.26 -6.86 3.29
N TYR A 71 20.31 -7.41 2.68
CA TYR A 71 20.69 -8.81 2.87
C TYR A 71 21.51 -8.94 4.15
N THR A 72 21.12 -9.85 5.05
CA THR A 72 21.66 -9.97 6.43
C THR A 72 23.17 -10.05 6.55
N ARG A 73 23.85 -10.59 5.53
CA ARG A 73 25.31 -10.75 5.49
C ARG A 73 26.04 -9.72 4.62
N CYS A 74 25.32 -8.84 3.94
CA CYS A 74 25.87 -7.87 3.01
C CYS A 74 25.87 -6.46 3.62
N LYS A 75 27.00 -5.77 3.53
CA LYS A 75 27.15 -4.35 3.94
C LYS A 75 27.55 -3.47 2.77
N THR A 76 27.28 -3.91 1.54
CA THR A 76 27.59 -3.16 0.33
C THR A 76 26.65 -1.96 0.22
N LYS A 77 27.21 -0.78 -0.07
CA LYS A 77 26.43 0.44 -0.28
C LYS A 77 25.66 0.35 -1.60
N THR A 78 24.37 0.65 -1.56
CA THR A 78 23.41 0.62 -2.68
C THR A 78 23.08 2.03 -3.21
N ASN A 79 23.71 3.08 -2.66
CA ASN A 79 23.46 4.48 -3.01
C ASN A 79 23.61 4.75 -4.52
N LEU A 80 24.74 4.34 -5.12
CA LEU A 80 24.99 4.57 -6.55
C LEU A 80 24.30 3.52 -7.43
N MET A 81 24.38 2.26 -7.01
CA MET A 81 23.87 1.15 -7.80
C MET A 81 23.16 0.14 -6.90
N GLY A 82 21.83 0.21 -6.90
CA GLY A 82 20.96 -0.65 -6.14
C GLY A 82 19.76 -1.08 -6.97
N HIS A 83 19.26 -2.27 -6.70
CA HIS A 83 18.04 -2.79 -7.28
C HIS A 83 16.98 -2.90 -6.18
N THR A 84 15.79 -2.37 -6.42
CA THR A 84 14.64 -2.49 -5.52
C THR A 84 13.79 -3.68 -5.93
N CYS A 85 13.52 -4.60 -5.00
CA CYS A 85 12.66 -5.76 -5.28
C CYS A 85 11.18 -5.36 -5.34
N GLU A 86 10.44 -5.81 -6.36
CA GLU A 86 9.00 -5.52 -6.51
C GLU A 86 8.12 -6.20 -5.45
N TYR A 87 8.61 -7.28 -4.83
CA TYR A 87 7.84 -8.11 -3.89
C TYR A 87 7.99 -7.66 -2.43
N CYS A 88 9.23 -7.45 -1.97
CA CYS A 88 9.50 -7.02 -0.59
C CYS A 88 9.85 -5.52 -0.47
N GLN A 89 9.98 -4.80 -1.60
CA GLN A 89 10.35 -3.37 -1.64
C GLN A 89 11.70 -3.01 -0.99
N GLY A 90 12.52 -4.02 -0.65
CA GLY A 90 13.88 -3.82 -0.14
C GLY A 90 14.87 -3.41 -1.23
N ARG A 91 15.95 -2.73 -0.83
CA ARG A 91 17.07 -2.30 -1.68
C ARG A 91 18.24 -3.28 -1.54
N TYR A 92 18.71 -3.78 -2.66
CA TYR A 92 19.80 -4.77 -2.73
C TYR A 92 20.91 -4.34 -3.68
N CYS A 93 22.13 -4.81 -3.44
CA CYS A 93 23.23 -4.69 -4.40
C CYS A 93 23.04 -5.69 -5.56
N PHE A 94 23.74 -5.51 -6.69
CA PHE A 94 23.60 -6.40 -7.85
C PHE A 94 23.84 -7.89 -7.58
N LYS A 95 24.62 -8.23 -6.54
CA LYS A 95 24.86 -9.62 -6.14
C LYS A 95 23.64 -10.26 -5.46
N HIS A 96 22.82 -9.47 -4.77
CA HIS A 96 21.65 -9.94 -4.01
C HIS A 96 20.32 -9.43 -4.55
N GLY A 97 20.34 -8.73 -5.69
CA GLY A 97 19.14 -8.14 -6.32
C GLY A 97 18.16 -9.17 -6.88
N LEU A 98 18.61 -10.40 -7.13
CA LEU A 98 17.74 -11.46 -7.62
C LEU A 98 16.75 -11.93 -6.53
N PRO A 99 15.45 -12.07 -6.84
CA PRO A 99 14.42 -12.57 -5.91
C PRO A 99 14.79 -13.90 -5.23
N GLU A 100 15.47 -14.79 -5.97
CA GLU A 100 15.91 -16.11 -5.47
C GLU A 100 16.90 -16.01 -4.30
N VAL A 101 17.72 -14.96 -4.25
CA VAL A 101 18.82 -14.84 -3.28
C VAL A 101 18.32 -14.33 -1.92
N HIS A 102 17.31 -13.47 -1.91
CA HIS A 102 16.74 -12.89 -0.69
C HIS A 102 15.36 -13.47 -0.32
N GLY A 103 14.95 -14.58 -0.96
CA GLY A 103 13.74 -15.35 -0.58
C GLY A 103 12.43 -14.89 -1.23
N CYS A 104 12.44 -13.91 -2.13
CA CYS A 104 11.26 -13.50 -2.90
C CYS A 104 11.03 -14.34 -4.18
N GLY A 105 11.85 -15.37 -4.41
CA GLY A 105 11.79 -16.22 -5.61
C GLY A 105 10.45 -16.91 -5.82
N GLU A 106 9.79 -17.37 -4.74
CA GLU A 106 8.48 -18.02 -4.86
C GLU A 106 7.38 -17.07 -5.37
N ALA A 107 7.40 -15.82 -4.90
CA ALA A 107 6.48 -14.79 -5.34
C ALA A 107 6.72 -14.41 -6.81
N ALA A 108 8.00 -14.29 -7.20
CA ALA A 108 8.41 -14.05 -8.58
C ALA A 108 7.95 -15.17 -9.51
N LYS A 109 8.28 -16.41 -9.16
CA LYS A 109 7.88 -17.61 -9.90
C LYS A 109 6.37 -17.70 -10.06
N LYS A 110 5.59 -17.42 -9.01
CA LYS A 110 4.12 -17.44 -9.08
C LYS A 110 3.60 -16.36 -10.03
N GLY A 111 4.13 -15.14 -9.93
CA GLY A 111 3.74 -14.02 -10.80
C GLY A 111 4.05 -14.30 -12.28
N GLU A 112 5.25 -14.80 -12.57
CA GLU A 112 5.64 -15.19 -13.93
C GLU A 112 4.81 -16.37 -14.44
N ARG A 113 4.58 -17.39 -13.61
CA ARG A 113 3.77 -18.56 -13.98
C ARG A 113 2.34 -18.16 -14.32
N GLN A 114 1.74 -17.23 -13.56
CA GLN A 114 0.40 -16.71 -13.87
C GLN A 114 0.36 -15.98 -15.21
N ARG A 115 1.37 -15.14 -15.49
CA ARG A 115 1.50 -14.43 -16.78
C ARG A 115 1.71 -15.39 -17.94
N PHE A 116 2.46 -16.47 -17.71
CA PHE A 116 2.77 -17.48 -18.72
C PHE A 116 1.58 -18.42 -19.00
N LEU A 117 0.89 -18.89 -17.96
CA LEU A 117 -0.28 -19.77 -18.08
C LEU A 117 -1.50 -19.06 -18.66
N HIS A 118 -1.65 -17.77 -18.33
CA HIS A 118 -2.75 -16.94 -18.82
C HIS A 118 -2.18 -15.78 -19.63
N PRO A 119 -1.64 -16.04 -20.84
CA PRO A 119 -1.26 -14.97 -21.73
C PRO A 119 -2.52 -14.19 -22.08
N LYS A 120 -2.52 -12.89 -21.78
CA LYS A 120 -3.65 -12.03 -22.16
C LYS A 120 -3.80 -12.08 -23.69
N PRO A 121 -4.96 -12.48 -24.23
CA PRO A 121 -5.14 -12.52 -25.68
C PRO A 121 -4.96 -11.10 -26.26
N ILE A 122 -4.34 -10.99 -27.43
CA ILE A 122 -4.01 -9.69 -28.06
C ILE A 122 -5.23 -8.75 -28.16
N LYS A 123 -6.43 -9.33 -28.35
CA LYS A 123 -7.70 -8.62 -28.40
C LYS A 123 -8.03 -7.90 -27.08
N THR A 124 -7.74 -8.51 -25.92
CA THR A 124 -8.00 -7.87 -24.61
C THR A 124 -7.00 -6.77 -24.31
N ILE A 125 -5.77 -6.86 -24.82
CA ILE A 125 -4.75 -5.80 -24.64
C ILE A 125 -5.20 -4.52 -25.34
N ARG A 126 -5.62 -4.63 -26.61
CA ARG A 126 -6.14 -3.47 -27.37
C ARG A 126 -7.40 -2.88 -26.74
N GLN A 127 -8.30 -3.73 -26.24
CA GLN A 127 -9.48 -3.29 -25.51
C GLN A 127 -9.13 -2.57 -24.19
N GLU A 128 -8.16 -3.07 -23.42
CA GLU A 128 -7.68 -2.39 -22.21
C GLU A 128 -7.09 -1.00 -22.53
N GLU A 129 -6.32 -0.88 -23.61
CA GLU A 129 -5.78 0.41 -24.07
C GLU A 129 -6.87 1.38 -24.51
N ASP A 130 -7.85 0.91 -25.27
CA ASP A 130 -8.96 1.73 -25.75
C ASP A 130 -9.86 2.19 -24.59
N LEU A 131 -10.11 1.31 -23.61
CA LEU A 131 -10.79 1.67 -22.36
C LEU A 131 -9.98 2.69 -21.55
N ALA A 132 -8.66 2.55 -21.47
CA ALA A 132 -7.80 3.50 -20.77
C ALA A 132 -7.83 4.89 -21.45
N LYS A 133 -7.80 4.94 -22.79
CA LYS A 133 -7.96 6.18 -23.57
C LYS A 133 -9.34 6.80 -23.35
N ALA A 134 -10.40 6.00 -23.37
CA ALA A 134 -11.76 6.47 -23.11
C ALA A 134 -11.90 7.07 -21.69
N LYS A 135 -11.36 6.40 -20.66
CA LYS A 135 -11.33 6.88 -19.27
C LYS A 135 -10.57 8.21 -19.15
N LYS A 136 -9.41 8.35 -19.80
CA LYS A 136 -8.64 9.61 -19.82
C LYS A 136 -9.44 10.77 -20.42
N LYS A 137 -10.09 10.55 -21.57
CA LYS A 137 -10.94 11.56 -22.24
C LYS A 137 -12.16 11.94 -21.40
N LEU A 138 -12.75 10.99 -20.68
CA LEU A 138 -13.86 11.26 -19.77
C LEU A 138 -13.39 12.14 -18.62
N ASN A 139 -12.27 11.78 -17.98
CA ASN A 139 -11.73 12.55 -16.86
C ASN A 139 -11.32 13.97 -17.25
N SER A 140 -10.77 14.18 -18.45
CA SER A 140 -10.48 15.55 -18.92
C SER A 140 -11.76 16.36 -19.10
N LYS A 141 -12.80 15.78 -19.73
CA LYS A 141 -14.11 16.45 -19.88
C LYS A 141 -14.75 16.80 -18.55
N LEU A 142 -14.66 15.92 -17.54
CA LEU A 142 -15.17 16.22 -16.20
C LEU A 142 -14.44 17.39 -15.56
N LYS A 143 -13.11 17.48 -15.72
CA LYS A 143 -12.31 18.61 -15.25
C LYS A 143 -12.70 19.90 -15.97
N ASP A 144 -12.85 19.87 -17.29
CA ASP A 144 -13.26 21.03 -18.09
C ASP A 144 -14.66 21.52 -17.66
N MET A 145 -15.60 20.60 -17.45
CA MET A 145 -16.94 20.93 -16.94
C MET A 145 -16.91 21.50 -15.51
N GLN A 146 -16.01 21.02 -14.65
CA GLN A 146 -15.83 21.56 -13.31
C GLN A 146 -15.31 22.99 -13.34
N VAL A 147 -14.29 23.27 -14.17
CA VAL A 147 -13.75 24.62 -14.37
C VAL A 147 -14.81 25.57 -14.93
N ALA A 148 -15.59 25.13 -15.93
CA ALA A 148 -16.67 25.93 -16.50
C ALA A 148 -17.77 26.28 -15.47
N ARG A 149 -18.09 25.38 -14.53
CA ARG A 149 -19.02 25.67 -13.43
C ARG A 149 -18.47 26.72 -12.47
N MET A 150 -17.18 26.62 -12.10
CA MET A 150 -16.53 27.57 -11.18
C MET A 150 -16.37 28.96 -11.81
N GLN A 151 -16.11 29.05 -13.12
CA GLN A 151 -16.03 30.32 -13.85
C GLN A 151 -17.40 30.99 -14.00
N LYS A 152 -18.48 30.20 -14.12
CA LYS A 152 -19.85 30.74 -14.19
C LYS A 152 -20.33 31.34 -12.86
N THR A 153 -19.81 30.87 -11.72
CA THR A 153 -20.18 31.39 -10.39
C THR A 153 -19.52 32.72 -10.02
N THR A 154 -18.43 33.12 -10.68
CA THR A 154 -17.68 34.35 -10.38
C THR A 154 -17.95 35.51 -11.34
N GLY A 155 -18.82 35.35 -12.34
CA GLY A 155 -19.04 36.34 -13.41
C GLY A 155 -20.49 36.41 -13.90
N GLY A 156 -21.42 36.73 -13.01
CA GLY A 156 -22.83 36.95 -13.36
C GLY A 156 -23.15 38.42 -13.66
N LYS A 157 -22.74 38.94 -14.83
CA LYS A 157 -23.39 40.06 -15.55
C LYS A 157 -22.81 40.20 -16.96
N SER A 158 -23.44 39.58 -17.96
CA SER A 158 -23.56 40.13 -19.32
C SER A 158 -24.50 39.29 -20.19
N ASP A 159 -25.63 39.93 -20.47
CA ASP A 159 -26.49 39.93 -21.65
C ASP A 159 -26.63 38.70 -22.57
N ILE A 160 -27.91 38.38 -22.70
CA ILE A 160 -28.60 37.71 -23.80
C ILE A 160 -28.06 38.19 -25.15
N THR A 161 -27.50 37.28 -25.95
CA THR A 161 -27.85 37.03 -27.36
C THR A 161 -26.83 36.06 -27.97
N SER A 162 -27.28 34.92 -28.49
CA SER A 162 -26.54 34.27 -29.58
C SER A 162 -27.49 33.56 -30.54
N LYS A 163 -27.38 34.05 -31.77
CA LYS A 163 -28.12 33.69 -32.97
C LYS A 163 -27.79 32.26 -33.39
N THR A 164 -28.81 31.61 -33.92
CA THR A 164 -28.76 30.39 -34.74
C THR A 164 -27.68 30.45 -35.81
N SER A 165 -26.85 29.41 -35.94
CA SER A 165 -25.97 29.22 -37.10
C SER A 165 -26.09 27.82 -37.71
N LYS A 166 -26.67 27.88 -38.92
CA LYS A 166 -26.79 26.96 -40.05
C LYS A 166 -25.94 25.68 -40.05
N LYS A 167 -26.68 24.58 -40.16
CA LYS A 167 -26.38 23.30 -40.82
C LYS A 167 -25.64 23.50 -42.15
N LYS A 168 -24.38 23.04 -42.24
CA LYS A 168 -23.67 22.87 -43.52
C LYS A 168 -23.90 21.43 -44.00
N GLN A 169 -24.61 21.30 -45.11
CA GLN A 169 -24.81 20.05 -45.83
C GLN A 169 -23.49 19.68 -46.53
N ASN A 170 -22.98 18.47 -46.33
CA ASN A 170 -21.95 17.90 -47.19
C ASN A 170 -22.63 17.31 -48.43
N LYS A 171 -22.18 17.73 -49.61
CA LYS A 171 -22.62 17.27 -50.92
C LYS A 171 -21.66 16.17 -51.40
N THR A 172 -22.28 15.08 -51.86
CA THR A 172 -21.81 13.96 -52.72
C THR A 172 -20.33 13.85 -53.03
#